data_AF-A0A2T7ES93-F1
#
_entry.id   AF-A0A2T7ES93-F1
#
_cell.length_a   1.000
_cell.length_b   1.000
_cell.length_c   1.000
_cell.angle_alpha   90.00
_cell.angle_beta   90.00
_cell.angle_gamma   90.00
#
_symmetry.space_group_name_H-M   'P 1'
#
loop_
_entity.id
_entity.type
_entity.pdbx_description
1 polymer ?
#
loop_
_entity_poly.entity_id
_entity_poly.type
_entity_poly.pdbx_seq_one_letter_code
_entity_poly.pdbx_strand_id
1 'polypeptide(L)'
;MFPMASSSSSPPPLSLIVLRTLPCRPVVLSRQKKPLPSPKSGRLAVAGAEQRLLRLTETDRWRRSYRRGGRFPCFSYNANNRSPSPSDKSSDEWPILRRWDVPWEWQTVMLTMVGCGVSFVLTGLVEQSALQYVGFKAVEATIDEKAEILFLGQLVTVVLLGVIFGITNTFRPFPDDVFRYDIKEPFKLQNGWLLWAGVGLFVAVISIALAGAAMTYLNGETPERETDSLVLLLPLIGSSTTSTAFLVGITGVLAPLLEETVFRGFLMMSLTKWFPTPVCVLVSAAVFALAHLTPGQFPQLFLLGVTLGFSYAQTRNLLTPITIHAFWNSGVILLLTFLQLQGYDIKELLGAS
;
A
#
# COMPACT_ATOMS: atom_id res chain seq x y z
N MET A 1 -36.05 56.80 -54.09
CA MET A 1 -37.18 56.61 -53.16
C MET A 1 -36.61 55.97 -51.90
N PHE A 2 -36.56 56.73 -50.81
CA PHE A 2 -36.31 56.28 -49.42
C PHE A 2 -37.38 55.27 -48.95
N PRO A 3 -37.32 54.63 -47.74
CA PRO A 3 -36.22 54.49 -46.75
C PRO A 3 -36.11 53.10 -46.03
N MET A 4 -35.11 53.00 -45.12
CA MET A 4 -35.11 52.34 -43.79
C MET A 4 -35.24 50.81 -43.63
N ALA A 5 -34.24 50.19 -43.00
CA ALA A 5 -34.30 49.84 -41.57
C ALA A 5 -32.94 49.29 -41.07
N SER A 6 -32.34 50.04 -40.13
CA SER A 6 -31.29 49.60 -39.22
C SER A 6 -31.85 48.65 -38.16
N SER A 7 -31.18 47.53 -37.88
CA SER A 7 -31.27 46.91 -36.56
C SER A 7 -29.92 46.31 -36.15
N SER A 8 -29.23 47.05 -35.30
CA SER A 8 -28.14 46.59 -34.45
C SER A 8 -28.74 45.71 -33.35
N SER A 9 -28.50 44.38 -33.40
CA SER A 9 -28.79 43.50 -32.27
C SER A 9 -27.60 43.46 -31.33
N SER A 10 -27.59 44.37 -30.36
CA SER A 10 -26.79 44.24 -29.14
C SER A 10 -27.20 42.97 -28.37
N PRO A 11 -26.26 42.20 -27.80
CA PRO A 11 -26.62 41.10 -26.90
C PRO A 11 -27.27 41.66 -25.62
N PRO A 12 -28.16 40.90 -24.96
CA PRO A 12 -28.82 41.36 -23.74
C PRO A 12 -27.80 41.51 -22.60
N PRO A 13 -28.02 42.44 -21.65
CA PRO A 13 -27.14 42.56 -20.49
C PRO A 13 -27.32 41.32 -19.60
N LEU A 14 -26.20 40.68 -19.27
CA LEU A 14 -26.12 39.66 -18.25
C LEU A 14 -26.69 40.22 -16.94
N SER A 15 -27.79 39.60 -16.49
CA SER A 15 -28.38 39.88 -15.18
C SER A 15 -27.38 39.50 -14.10
N LEU A 16 -26.89 40.50 -13.36
CA LEU A 16 -26.16 40.34 -12.11
C LEU A 16 -27.04 39.62 -11.10
N ILE A 17 -26.83 38.31 -10.96
CA ILE A 17 -27.31 37.57 -9.79
C ILE A 17 -26.45 38.03 -8.61
N VAL A 18 -27.02 38.95 -7.84
CA VAL A 18 -26.52 39.37 -6.54
C VAL A 18 -26.51 38.13 -5.63
N LEU A 19 -25.33 37.57 -5.37
CA LEU A 19 -25.11 36.66 -4.25
C LEU A 19 -25.41 37.45 -2.97
N ARG A 20 -26.54 37.16 -2.33
CA ARG A 20 -26.82 37.59 -0.96
C ARG A 20 -25.75 37.02 -0.04
N THR A 21 -24.99 37.91 0.57
CA THR A 21 -24.07 37.62 1.65
C THR A 21 -24.84 37.06 2.85
N LEU A 22 -24.49 35.85 3.28
CA LEU A 22 -24.95 35.29 4.55
C LEU A 22 -24.31 36.09 5.70
N PRO A 23 -25.05 36.44 6.77
CA PRO A 23 -24.49 37.24 7.85
C PRO A 23 -23.52 36.40 8.71
N CYS A 24 -22.27 36.87 8.80
CA CYS A 24 -21.30 36.44 9.79
C CYS A 24 -21.85 36.73 11.21
N ARG A 25 -22.15 35.67 11.98
CA ARG A 25 -22.32 35.77 13.43
C ARG A 25 -20.96 35.61 14.12
N PRO A 26 -20.54 36.54 14.99
CA PRO A 26 -19.35 36.35 15.80
C PRO A 26 -19.67 35.33 16.91
N VAL A 27 -18.95 34.20 16.93
CA VAL A 27 -18.93 33.30 18.08
C VAL A 27 -17.98 33.89 19.11
N VAL A 28 -18.56 34.47 20.17
CA VAL A 28 -17.85 34.95 21.36
C VAL A 28 -17.34 33.73 22.14
N LEU A 29 -16.03 33.55 22.19
CA LEU A 29 -15.35 32.63 23.11
C LEU A 29 -15.48 33.15 24.54
N SER A 30 -16.47 32.64 25.27
CA SER A 30 -16.57 32.81 26.72
C SER A 30 -15.50 31.96 27.42
N ARG A 31 -14.49 32.65 27.98
CA ARG A 31 -13.53 32.08 28.94
C ARG A 31 -14.26 31.75 30.24
N GLN A 32 -14.71 30.51 30.41
CA GLN A 32 -14.96 29.96 31.75
C GLN A 32 -13.69 29.33 32.31
N LYS A 33 -12.98 30.10 33.15
CA LYS A 33 -12.00 29.58 34.10
C LYS A 33 -12.73 28.68 35.11
N LYS A 34 -12.49 27.37 35.08
CA LYS A 34 -12.76 26.49 36.23
C LYS A 34 -11.55 26.58 37.18
N PRO A 35 -11.74 26.84 38.49
CA PRO A 35 -10.64 26.91 39.44
C PRO A 35 -10.10 25.51 39.78
N LEU A 36 -8.77 25.40 39.90
CA LEU A 36 -8.09 24.27 40.55
C LEU A 36 -8.55 24.15 42.01
N PRO A 37 -8.78 22.93 42.55
CA PRO A 37 -8.76 22.71 43.98
C PRO A 37 -7.32 22.53 44.49
N SER A 38 -7.01 23.24 45.58
CA SER A 38 -5.78 23.18 46.36
C SER A 38 -5.70 21.91 47.24
N PRO A 39 -4.51 21.55 47.74
CA PRO A 39 -4.29 20.27 48.41
C PRO A 39 -4.63 20.34 49.90
N LYS A 40 -5.21 19.27 50.45
CA LYS A 40 -5.23 19.02 51.90
C LYS A 40 -4.49 17.72 52.21
N SER A 41 -3.49 17.87 53.06
CA SER A 41 -2.72 16.83 53.73
C SER A 41 -3.55 16.01 54.70
N GLY A 42 -3.20 14.73 54.92
CA GLY A 42 -3.55 14.05 56.18
C GLY A 42 -3.61 12.53 56.18
N ARG A 43 -2.45 11.89 56.28
CA ARG A 43 -2.07 10.73 57.13
C ARG A 43 -2.93 9.44 57.22
N LEU A 44 -2.22 8.32 57.02
CA LEU A 44 -2.22 7.03 57.77
C LEU A 44 -3.51 6.20 57.86
N ALA A 45 -3.48 4.97 57.34
CA ALA A 45 -3.18 3.78 58.16
C ALA A 45 -3.31 2.46 57.37
N VAL A 46 -2.45 1.54 57.76
CA VAL A 46 -2.32 0.12 57.41
C VAL A 46 -3.46 -0.71 58.02
N ALA A 47 -3.91 -1.76 57.33
CA ALA A 47 -4.10 -3.14 57.85
C ALA A 47 -5.12 -3.93 57.02
N GLY A 48 -4.82 -5.21 56.80
CA GLY A 48 -5.60 -6.12 55.97
C GLY A 48 -6.79 -6.79 56.66
N ALA A 49 -7.57 -7.48 55.85
CA ALA A 49 -8.41 -8.64 56.17
C ALA A 49 -8.75 -9.30 54.81
N GLU A 50 -8.15 -10.43 54.48
CA GLU A 50 -8.70 -11.79 54.70
C GLU A 50 -10.05 -12.02 54.01
N GLN A 51 -9.94 -12.76 52.89
CA GLN A 51 -10.74 -13.89 52.44
C GLN A 51 -12.28 -13.82 52.36
N ARG A 52 -12.72 -14.39 51.22
CA ARG A 52 -13.92 -15.22 51.03
C ARG A 52 -15.14 -14.50 50.43
N LEU A 53 -15.29 -14.61 49.11
CA LEU A 53 -16.40 -15.38 48.53
C LEU A 53 -16.29 -15.50 46.99
N LEU A 54 -16.17 -16.75 46.57
CA LEU A 54 -16.45 -17.25 45.23
C LEU A 54 -17.84 -16.80 44.75
N ARG A 55 -17.92 -16.22 43.54
CA ARG A 55 -18.96 -16.57 42.57
C ARG A 55 -18.62 -16.09 41.16
N LEU A 56 -18.51 -17.09 40.28
CA LEU A 56 -18.62 -16.99 38.83
C LEU A 56 -19.83 -16.13 38.43
N THR A 57 -19.67 -15.29 37.41
CA THR A 57 -20.73 -15.07 36.41
C THR A 57 -20.10 -14.73 35.06
N GLU A 58 -20.24 -15.68 34.13
CA GLU A 58 -20.33 -15.43 32.70
C GLU A 58 -21.22 -14.21 32.42
N THR A 59 -20.81 -13.38 31.45
CA THR A 59 -21.77 -12.55 30.72
C THR A 59 -21.40 -12.56 29.24
N ASP A 60 -21.75 -13.68 28.61
CA ASP A 60 -21.98 -13.72 27.17
C ASP A 60 -23.33 -13.04 26.91
N ARG A 61 -23.32 -11.89 26.24
CA ARG A 61 -24.53 -11.16 25.89
C ARG A 61 -24.31 -10.50 24.53
N TRP A 62 -25.19 -10.88 23.60
CA TRP A 62 -25.67 -10.17 22.40
C TRP A 62 -25.47 -10.92 21.08
N ARG A 63 -26.50 -11.67 20.66
CA ARG A 63 -27.33 -11.23 19.51
C ARG A 63 -28.69 -11.93 19.46
N ARG A 64 -29.69 -11.11 19.13
CA ARG A 64 -31.12 -11.40 19.06
C ARG A 64 -31.49 -12.12 17.76
N SER A 65 -32.34 -13.13 17.91
CA SER A 65 -33.60 -13.38 17.21
C SER A 65 -33.85 -12.67 15.86
N TYR A 66 -33.99 -13.48 14.81
CA TYR A 66 -35.11 -13.39 13.86
C TYR A 66 -35.66 -14.79 13.58
N ARG A 67 -36.95 -15.00 13.92
CA ARG A 67 -37.76 -16.19 13.59
C ARG A 67 -38.90 -15.75 12.68
N ARG A 68 -39.02 -16.36 11.49
CA ARG A 68 -40.23 -16.58 10.67
C ARG A 68 -39.77 -17.42 9.47
N GLY A 69 -40.32 -18.57 9.06
CA GLY A 69 -41.39 -19.45 9.54
C GLY A 69 -41.72 -20.40 8.37
N GLY A 70 -41.71 -21.73 8.60
CA GLY A 70 -42.26 -22.88 7.81
C GLY A 70 -42.09 -22.94 6.26
N ARG A 71 -41.95 -24.10 5.57
CA ARG A 71 -42.36 -25.49 5.83
C ARG A 71 -41.73 -26.46 4.78
N PHE A 72 -41.21 -27.60 5.27
CA PHE A 72 -41.07 -28.97 4.70
C PHE A 72 -40.02 -29.35 3.62
N PRO A 73 -39.55 -30.63 3.54
CA PRO A 73 -39.66 -31.78 4.47
C PRO A 73 -38.30 -32.37 4.91
N CYS A 74 -38.35 -33.18 5.96
CA CYS A 74 -37.23 -33.94 6.53
C CYS A 74 -36.74 -35.05 5.60
N PHE A 75 -35.42 -35.17 5.44
CA PHE A 75 -34.75 -36.44 5.18
C PHE A 75 -34.07 -36.89 6.49
N SER A 76 -34.51 -38.05 6.99
CA SER A 76 -33.90 -38.72 8.13
C SER A 76 -32.48 -39.16 7.74
N TYR A 77 -31.46 -38.69 8.47
CA TYR A 77 -30.13 -39.28 8.40
C TYR A 77 -29.71 -39.71 9.80
N ASN A 78 -29.28 -40.97 9.86
CA ASN A 78 -29.03 -41.75 11.05
C ASN A 78 -27.98 -41.07 11.95
N ALA A 79 -28.37 -40.76 13.19
CA ALA A 79 -27.49 -40.15 14.19
C ALA A 79 -26.58 -41.24 14.78
N ASN A 80 -25.47 -41.54 14.11
CA ASN A 80 -24.38 -42.35 14.67
C ASN A 80 -23.01 -42.06 14.05
N ASN A 81 -22.73 -40.79 13.74
CA ASN A 81 -21.34 -40.34 13.59
C ASN A 81 -21.07 -39.29 14.65
N ARG A 82 -20.23 -39.64 15.62
CA ARG A 82 -19.54 -38.68 16.47
C ARG A 82 -18.93 -37.63 15.54
N SER A 83 -19.36 -36.39 15.69
CA SER A 83 -18.63 -35.24 15.12
C SER A 83 -17.17 -35.38 15.56
N PRO A 84 -16.19 -35.33 14.65
CA PRO A 84 -14.82 -35.23 15.09
C PRO A 84 -14.71 -33.93 15.89
N SER A 85 -14.13 -34.02 17.09
CA SER A 85 -13.66 -32.87 17.85
C SER A 85 -12.83 -31.96 16.93
N PRO A 86 -12.74 -30.64 17.20
CA PRO A 86 -11.84 -29.77 16.46
C PRO A 86 -10.42 -30.31 16.70
N SER A 87 -9.93 -31.10 15.75
CA SER A 87 -8.59 -31.66 15.80
C SER A 87 -7.61 -30.50 15.70
N ASP A 88 -6.64 -30.47 16.61
CA ASP A 88 -5.38 -29.73 16.56
C ASP A 88 -4.61 -30.03 15.24
N LYS A 89 -5.14 -29.60 14.10
CA LYS A 89 -4.51 -29.74 12.78
C LYS A 89 -3.80 -28.46 12.33
N SER A 90 -3.62 -27.50 13.23
CA SER A 90 -2.98 -26.21 12.93
C SER A 90 -1.49 -26.16 13.25
N SER A 91 -0.90 -27.21 13.87
CA SER A 91 0.50 -27.21 14.28
C SER A 91 1.50 -27.56 13.18
N ASP A 92 1.06 -28.28 12.13
CA ASP A 92 1.97 -28.89 11.15
C ASP A 92 1.92 -28.23 9.76
N GLU A 93 1.05 -27.24 9.57
CA GLU A 93 0.95 -26.53 8.29
C GLU A 93 2.04 -25.45 8.20
N TRP A 94 2.87 -25.53 7.17
CA TRP A 94 3.98 -24.61 6.97
C TRP A 94 3.44 -23.17 6.87
N PRO A 95 4.08 -22.17 7.52
CA PRO A 95 3.58 -20.79 7.55
C PRO A 95 3.23 -20.22 6.17
N ILE A 96 4.04 -20.55 5.15
CA ILE A 96 3.86 -20.17 3.74
C ILE A 96 2.57 -20.69 3.11
N LEU A 97 2.04 -21.82 3.59
CA LEU A 97 0.82 -22.45 3.04
C LEU A 97 -0.45 -21.94 3.71
N ARG A 98 -0.32 -21.36 4.91
CA ARG A 98 -1.45 -20.83 5.67
C ARG A 98 -2.13 -19.72 4.85
N ARG A 99 -3.46 -19.70 4.87
CA ARG A 99 -4.31 -18.66 4.24
C ARG A 99 -4.61 -17.52 5.21
N TRP A 100 -5.07 -16.38 4.71
CA TRP A 100 -5.64 -15.32 5.55
C TRP A 100 -7.15 -15.45 5.58
N ASP A 101 -7.73 -15.13 6.74
CA ASP A 101 -9.18 -15.05 6.93
C ASP A 101 -9.62 -13.60 6.77
N VAL A 102 -9.95 -13.19 5.55
CA VAL A 102 -10.39 -11.81 5.26
C VAL A 102 -11.92 -11.68 5.30
N PRO A 103 -12.46 -10.62 5.90
CA PRO A 103 -13.91 -10.46 6.11
C PRO A 103 -14.68 -10.02 4.85
N TRP A 104 -13.99 -9.66 3.77
CA TRP A 104 -14.61 -9.16 2.54
C TRP A 104 -14.70 -10.22 1.43
N GLU A 105 -15.59 -9.98 0.47
CA GLU A 105 -15.84 -10.86 -0.67
C GLU A 105 -15.15 -10.36 -1.95
N TRP A 106 -15.20 -11.15 -3.02
CA TRP A 106 -14.48 -10.87 -4.27
C TRP A 106 -14.91 -9.53 -4.91
N GLN A 107 -16.16 -9.10 -4.70
CA GLN A 107 -16.64 -7.80 -5.19
C GLN A 107 -15.88 -6.65 -4.55
N THR A 108 -15.54 -6.76 -3.26
CA THR A 108 -14.73 -5.75 -2.56
C THR A 108 -13.32 -5.74 -3.10
N VAL A 109 -12.74 -6.92 -3.38
CA VAL A 109 -11.40 -7.01 -4.00
C VAL A 109 -11.39 -6.31 -5.35
N MET A 110 -12.36 -6.60 -6.22
CA MET A 110 -12.47 -5.95 -7.53
C MET A 110 -12.72 -4.45 -7.41
N LEU A 111 -13.67 -4.03 -6.57
CA LEU A 111 -13.98 -2.60 -6.36
C LEU A 111 -12.76 -1.83 -5.85
N THR A 112 -12.03 -2.37 -4.88
CA THR A 112 -10.83 -1.71 -4.35
C THR A 112 -9.71 -1.68 -5.38
N MET A 113 -9.43 -2.76 -6.12
CA MET A 113 -8.38 -2.77 -7.14
C MET A 113 -8.70 -1.82 -8.31
N VAL A 114 -9.95 -1.82 -8.79
CA VAL A 114 -10.41 -0.85 -9.81
C VAL A 114 -10.36 0.57 -9.25
N GLY A 115 -10.78 0.77 -8.00
CA GLY A 115 -10.69 2.05 -7.31
C GLY A 115 -9.25 2.57 -7.24
N CYS A 116 -8.29 1.73 -6.86
CA CYS A 116 -6.86 2.07 -6.86
C CYS A 116 -6.36 2.43 -8.26
N GLY A 117 -6.72 1.65 -9.29
CA GLY A 117 -6.31 1.93 -10.68
C GLY A 117 -6.88 3.24 -11.21
N VAL A 118 -8.18 3.48 -11.00
CA VAL A 118 -8.84 4.74 -11.40
C VAL A 118 -8.25 5.92 -10.62
N SER A 119 -8.06 5.79 -9.31
CA SER A 119 -7.43 6.84 -8.50
C SER A 119 -6.01 7.15 -8.94
N PHE A 120 -5.20 6.14 -9.29
CA PHE A 120 -3.85 6.32 -9.81
C PHE A 120 -3.85 7.18 -11.08
N VAL A 121 -4.70 6.81 -12.06
CA VAL A 121 -4.82 7.55 -13.33
C VAL A 121 -5.34 8.97 -13.09
N LEU A 122 -6.38 9.14 -12.28
CA LEU A 122 -6.95 10.47 -12.00
C LEU A 122 -5.97 11.37 -11.27
N THR A 123 -5.23 10.85 -10.28
CA THR A 123 -4.21 11.63 -9.58
C THR A 123 -3.12 12.08 -10.55
N GLY A 124 -2.61 11.20 -11.42
CA GLY A 124 -1.63 11.57 -12.44
C GLY A 124 -2.14 12.65 -13.41
N LEU A 125 -3.40 12.56 -13.86
CA LEU A 125 -4.02 13.57 -14.73
C LEU A 125 -4.19 14.92 -14.01
N VAL A 126 -4.57 14.91 -12.73
CA VAL A 126 -4.70 16.13 -11.92
C VAL A 126 -3.35 16.78 -11.70
N GLU A 127 -2.32 16.00 -11.36
CA GLU A 127 -0.95 16.49 -11.19
C GLU A 127 -0.42 17.11 -12.49
N GLN A 128 -0.59 16.42 -13.62
CA GLN A 128 -0.20 16.94 -14.93
C GLN A 128 -0.93 18.25 -15.27
N SER A 129 -2.24 18.31 -15.02
CA SER A 129 -3.05 19.51 -15.26
C SER A 129 -2.63 20.67 -14.35
N ALA A 130 -2.32 20.39 -13.09
CA ALA A 130 -1.85 21.39 -12.14
C ALA A 130 -0.49 21.98 -12.54
N LEU A 131 0.45 21.14 -12.98
CA LEU A 131 1.75 21.59 -13.48
C LEU A 131 1.61 22.48 -14.72
N GLN A 132 0.71 22.12 -15.64
CA GLN A 132 0.40 22.95 -16.82
C GLN A 132 -0.24 24.29 -16.43
N TYR A 133 -1.17 24.29 -15.47
CA TYR A 133 -1.84 25.50 -14.99
C TYR A 133 -0.89 26.49 -14.32
N VAL A 134 0.08 25.99 -13.54
CA VAL A 134 1.13 26.81 -12.90
C VAL A 134 2.19 27.26 -13.92
N GLY A 135 2.14 26.77 -15.17
CA GLY A 135 3.08 27.14 -16.22
C GLY A 135 4.45 26.48 -16.05
N PHE A 136 4.53 25.34 -15.39
CA PHE A 136 5.79 24.62 -15.18
C PHE A 136 6.35 24.09 -16.51
N LYS A 137 7.56 24.51 -16.86
CA LYS A 137 8.26 24.06 -18.07
C LYS A 137 9.34 23.04 -17.70
N ALA A 138 9.02 21.76 -17.86
CA ALA A 138 9.93 20.66 -17.52
C ALA A 138 11.29 20.70 -18.25
N VAL A 139 11.38 21.35 -19.42
CA VAL A 139 12.65 21.46 -20.16
C VAL A 139 13.60 22.48 -19.52
N GLU A 140 13.06 23.57 -18.99
CA GLU A 140 13.84 24.69 -18.41
C GLU A 140 14.14 24.48 -16.91
N ALA A 141 13.41 23.58 -16.26
CA ALA A 141 13.56 23.29 -14.83
C ALA A 141 14.90 22.62 -14.50
N THR A 142 15.46 23.01 -13.35
CA THR A 142 16.64 22.38 -12.77
C THR A 142 16.36 20.94 -12.37
N ILE A 143 17.41 20.14 -12.21
CA ILE A 143 17.27 18.73 -11.80
C ILE A 143 16.67 18.63 -10.38
N ASP A 144 17.03 19.56 -9.49
CA ASP A 144 16.49 19.60 -8.13
C ASP A 144 14.99 19.94 -8.11
N GLU A 145 14.54 20.87 -8.95
CA GLU A 145 13.10 21.18 -9.10
C GLU A 145 12.32 19.98 -9.65
N LYS A 146 12.90 19.23 -10.61
CA LYS A 146 12.30 17.99 -11.11
C LYS A 146 12.18 16.94 -10.01
N ALA A 147 13.21 16.76 -9.19
CA ALA A 147 13.20 15.83 -8.06
C ALA A 147 12.13 16.20 -7.02
N GLU A 148 12.03 17.49 -6.70
CA GLU A 148 11.03 18.00 -5.76
C GLU A 148 9.61 17.77 -6.28
N ILE A 149 9.34 18.04 -7.56
CA ILE A 149 8.03 17.79 -8.17
C ILE A 149 7.69 16.30 -8.17
N LEU A 150 8.64 15.42 -8.49
CA LEU A 150 8.43 13.97 -8.40
C LEU A 150 8.12 13.51 -6.97
N PHE A 151 8.74 14.14 -5.98
CA PHE A 151 8.45 13.89 -4.57
C PHE A 151 7.05 14.37 -4.18
N LEU A 152 6.66 15.58 -4.62
CA LEU A 152 5.32 16.11 -4.40
C LEU A 152 4.24 15.29 -5.11
N GLY A 153 4.54 14.70 -6.27
CA GLY A 153 3.67 13.76 -6.99
C GLY A 153 3.40 12.44 -6.24
N GLN A 154 4.05 12.21 -5.09
CA GLN A 154 3.73 11.08 -4.22
C GLN A 154 2.41 11.25 -3.45
N LEU A 155 1.63 12.30 -3.72
CA LEU A 155 0.23 12.40 -3.30
C LEU A 155 -0.59 11.17 -3.71
N VAL A 156 -0.24 10.54 -4.85
CA VAL A 156 -0.81 9.26 -5.27
C VAL A 156 -0.73 8.18 -4.19
N THR A 157 0.35 8.13 -3.41
CA THR A 157 0.49 7.17 -2.29
C THR A 157 -0.59 7.39 -1.24
N VAL A 158 -0.82 8.64 -0.84
CA VAL A 158 -1.85 8.99 0.16
C VAL A 158 -3.25 8.65 -0.36
N VAL A 159 -3.53 8.96 -1.64
CA VAL A 159 -4.82 8.69 -2.26
C VAL A 159 -5.10 7.18 -2.30
N LEU A 160 -4.16 6.37 -2.79
CA LEU A 160 -4.36 4.92 -2.91
C LEU A 160 -4.47 4.23 -1.55
N LEU A 161 -3.64 4.61 -0.57
CA LEU A 161 -3.79 4.13 0.81
C LEU A 161 -5.15 4.55 1.39
N GLY A 162 -5.61 5.78 1.08
CA GLY A 162 -6.93 6.27 1.44
C GLY A 162 -8.06 5.42 0.87
N VAL A 163 -7.95 4.99 -0.40
CA VAL A 163 -8.93 4.07 -1.03
C VAL A 163 -8.93 2.71 -0.33
N ILE A 164 -7.77 2.10 -0.14
CA ILE A 164 -7.65 0.78 0.50
C ILE A 164 -8.18 0.82 1.92
N PHE A 165 -7.70 1.74 2.75
CA PHE A 165 -8.10 1.83 4.15
C PHE A 165 -9.51 2.36 4.30
N GLY A 166 -9.98 3.24 3.41
CA GLY A 166 -11.36 3.73 3.39
C GLY A 166 -12.36 2.61 3.18
N ILE A 167 -12.10 1.70 2.23
CA ILE A 167 -12.97 0.56 1.96
C ILE A 167 -12.79 -0.53 3.02
N THR A 168 -11.56 -0.97 3.29
CA THR A 168 -11.31 -2.11 4.18
C THR A 168 -11.73 -1.82 5.62
N ASN A 169 -11.55 -0.59 6.14
CA ASN A 169 -11.92 -0.27 7.52
C ASN A 169 -13.43 -0.36 7.80
N THR A 170 -14.28 -0.42 6.77
CA THR A 170 -15.72 -0.69 6.93
C THR A 170 -16.01 -2.11 7.45
N PHE A 171 -15.03 -3.03 7.36
CA PHE A 171 -15.15 -4.43 7.76
C PHE A 171 -14.51 -4.74 9.12
N ARG A 172 -14.12 -3.72 9.91
CA ARG A 172 -13.52 -3.96 11.24
C ARG A 172 -14.50 -4.63 12.22
N PRO A 173 -14.01 -5.43 13.18
CA PRO A 173 -12.59 -5.69 13.49
C PRO A 173 -11.93 -6.72 12.56
N PHE A 174 -10.62 -6.56 12.33
CA PHE A 174 -9.83 -7.54 11.57
C PHE A 174 -9.13 -8.54 12.50
N PRO A 175 -8.75 -9.73 11.98
CA PRO A 175 -7.74 -10.57 12.61
C PRO A 175 -6.38 -9.85 12.74
N ASP A 176 -5.57 -10.26 13.72
CA ASP A 176 -4.31 -9.59 14.08
C ASP A 176 -3.21 -9.67 13.00
N ASP A 177 -3.39 -10.52 11.97
CA ASP A 177 -2.43 -10.73 10.88
C ASP A 177 -2.78 -9.98 9.57
N VAL A 178 -3.87 -9.21 9.58
CA VAL A 178 -4.29 -8.33 8.46
C VAL A 178 -3.64 -6.96 8.60
N PHE A 179 -2.93 -6.51 7.56
CA PHE A 179 -2.14 -5.26 7.57
C PHE A 179 -1.20 -5.13 8.78
N ARG A 180 -0.57 -6.23 9.19
CA ARG A 180 0.30 -6.27 10.37
C ARG A 180 1.67 -5.65 10.12
N TYR A 181 2.05 -4.74 11.03
CA TYR A 181 3.38 -4.13 11.14
C TYR A 181 3.93 -4.41 12.53
N ASP A 182 4.79 -5.42 12.67
CA ASP A 182 5.34 -5.81 13.97
C ASP A 182 6.87 -5.68 14.00
N ILE A 183 7.38 -4.85 14.90
CA ILE A 183 8.82 -4.64 15.06
C ILE A 183 9.47 -5.65 16.00
N LYS A 184 8.68 -6.43 16.74
CA LYS A 184 9.16 -7.35 17.77
C LYS A 184 9.91 -8.55 17.17
N GLU A 185 10.85 -9.09 17.93
CA GLU A 185 11.59 -10.32 17.62
C GLU A 185 12.17 -10.36 16.18
N PRO A 186 12.90 -9.31 15.72
CA PRO A 186 13.31 -9.14 14.32
C PRO A 186 14.14 -10.30 13.74
N PHE A 187 14.85 -11.05 14.59
CA PHE A 187 15.76 -12.12 14.19
C PHE A 187 15.27 -13.54 14.54
N LYS A 188 13.99 -13.69 14.93
CA LYS A 188 13.42 -15.02 15.20
C LYS A 188 13.47 -15.90 13.96
N LEU A 189 14.02 -17.11 14.09
CA LEU A 189 14.19 -18.03 12.95
C LEU A 189 12.88 -18.34 12.21
N GLN A 190 11.79 -18.50 12.96
CA GLN A 190 10.50 -18.88 12.38
C GLN A 190 9.87 -17.78 11.53
N ASN A 191 9.84 -16.54 12.02
CA ASN A 191 9.09 -15.44 11.39
C ASN A 191 9.64 -14.03 11.67
N GLY A 192 10.90 -13.93 12.10
CA GLY A 192 11.58 -12.67 12.39
C GLY A 192 11.69 -11.82 11.13
N TRP A 193 11.06 -10.65 11.14
CA TRP A 193 10.82 -9.88 9.92
C TRP A 193 12.11 -9.42 9.24
N LEU A 194 13.16 -9.11 10.02
CA LEU A 194 14.43 -8.61 9.53
C LEU A 194 15.35 -9.75 9.05
N LEU A 195 15.35 -10.90 9.75
CA LEU A 195 16.05 -12.09 9.28
C LEU A 195 15.52 -12.53 7.91
N TRP A 196 14.19 -12.66 7.79
CA TRP A 196 13.57 -13.06 6.53
C TRP A 196 13.67 -11.98 5.45
N ALA A 197 13.80 -10.70 5.83
CA ALA A 197 14.15 -9.65 4.87
C ALA A 197 15.57 -9.85 4.31
N GLY A 198 16.55 -10.17 5.15
CA GLY A 198 17.92 -10.47 4.71
C GLY A 198 17.98 -11.70 3.81
N VAL A 199 17.31 -12.80 4.20
CA VAL A 199 17.21 -14.02 3.37
C VAL A 199 16.51 -13.72 2.04
N GLY A 200 15.38 -13.02 2.08
CA GLY A 200 14.63 -12.63 0.89
C GLY A 200 15.45 -11.76 -0.05
N LEU A 201 16.19 -10.77 0.46
CA LEU A 201 17.05 -9.92 -0.35
C LEU A 201 18.16 -10.73 -1.04
N PHE A 202 18.80 -11.66 -0.32
CA PHE A 202 19.82 -12.54 -0.90
C PHE A 202 19.25 -13.43 -2.02
N VAL A 203 18.08 -14.03 -1.79
CA VAL A 203 17.36 -14.83 -2.81
C VAL A 203 16.97 -13.98 -4.02
N ALA A 204 16.49 -12.75 -3.81
CA ALA A 204 16.15 -11.82 -4.89
C ALA A 204 17.37 -11.51 -5.76
N VAL A 205 18.50 -11.14 -5.15
CA VAL A 205 19.75 -10.85 -5.88
C VAL A 205 20.20 -12.05 -6.72
N ILE A 206 20.25 -13.25 -6.14
CA ILE A 206 20.68 -14.46 -6.86
C ILE A 206 19.71 -14.80 -7.98
N SER A 207 18.40 -14.84 -7.70
CA SER A 207 17.40 -15.23 -8.69
C SER A 207 17.36 -14.28 -9.89
N ILE A 208 17.46 -12.97 -9.64
CA ILE A 208 17.47 -11.95 -10.69
C ILE A 208 18.77 -11.99 -11.49
N ALA A 209 19.93 -12.19 -10.84
CA ALA A 209 21.20 -12.36 -11.52
C ALA A 209 21.22 -13.60 -12.43
N LEU A 210 20.72 -14.73 -11.92
CA LEU A 210 20.60 -15.98 -12.68
C LEU A 210 19.63 -15.82 -13.86
N ALA A 211 18.48 -15.18 -13.65
CA ALA A 211 17.54 -14.91 -14.73
C ALA A 211 18.16 -14.01 -15.81
N GLY A 212 18.89 -12.97 -15.42
CA GLY A 212 19.62 -12.11 -16.36
C GLY A 212 20.67 -12.89 -17.18
N ALA A 213 21.45 -13.75 -16.52
CA ALA A 213 22.44 -14.60 -17.18
C ALA A 213 21.78 -15.60 -18.15
N ALA A 214 20.68 -16.23 -17.73
CA ALA A 214 19.93 -17.17 -18.55
C ALA A 214 19.35 -16.49 -19.81
N MET A 215 18.74 -15.31 -19.65
CA MET A 215 18.20 -14.55 -20.78
C MET A 215 19.30 -14.14 -21.78
N THR A 216 20.47 -13.73 -21.28
CA THR A 216 21.63 -13.39 -22.13
C THR A 216 22.12 -14.62 -22.90
N TYR A 217 22.20 -15.78 -22.22
CA TYR A 217 22.62 -17.03 -22.86
C TYR A 217 21.62 -17.51 -23.93
N LEU A 218 20.32 -17.37 -23.69
CA LEU A 218 19.27 -17.83 -24.61
C LEU A 218 19.11 -16.92 -25.82
N ASN A 219 19.24 -15.59 -25.64
CA ASN A 219 18.95 -14.62 -26.69
C ASN A 219 20.18 -14.25 -27.54
N GLY A 220 21.41 -14.63 -27.12
CA GLY A 220 22.64 -14.33 -27.86
C GLY A 220 23.05 -12.85 -27.87
N GLU A 221 22.18 -11.97 -27.39
CA GLU A 221 22.38 -10.54 -27.17
C GLU A 221 22.08 -10.23 -25.71
N THR A 222 22.74 -9.19 -25.17
CA THR A 222 22.27 -8.60 -23.91
C THR A 222 20.84 -8.15 -24.14
N PRO A 223 19.86 -8.57 -23.31
CA PRO A 223 18.51 -8.04 -23.42
C PRO A 223 18.63 -6.53 -23.47
N GLU A 224 18.10 -5.90 -24.52
CA GLU A 224 17.84 -4.47 -24.52
C GLU A 224 16.93 -4.27 -23.30
N ARG A 225 17.54 -3.96 -22.14
CA ARG A 225 16.78 -3.59 -20.97
C ARG A 225 16.09 -2.34 -21.48
N GLU A 226 14.78 -2.42 -21.72
CA GLU A 226 13.96 -1.23 -21.83
C GLU A 226 14.17 -0.48 -20.52
N THR A 227 15.16 0.39 -20.56
CA THR A 227 15.70 1.15 -19.45
C THR A 227 14.81 2.35 -19.18
N ASP A 228 13.72 2.55 -19.93
CA ASP A 228 12.90 3.75 -19.94
C ASP A 228 12.65 4.32 -18.54
N SER A 229 12.22 3.51 -17.58
CA SER A 229 11.97 3.97 -16.21
C SER A 229 13.24 4.34 -15.45
N LEU A 230 14.36 3.62 -15.62
CA LEU A 230 15.65 3.95 -15.00
C LEU A 230 16.35 5.12 -15.71
N VAL A 231 16.31 5.16 -17.04
CA VAL A 231 16.87 6.21 -17.92
C VAL A 231 16.17 7.54 -17.70
N LEU A 232 14.85 7.54 -17.47
CA LEU A 232 14.14 8.74 -17.05
C LEU A 232 14.63 9.27 -15.69
N LEU A 233 15.12 8.40 -14.81
CA LEU A 233 15.66 8.75 -13.50
C LEU A 233 17.19 9.00 -13.52
N LEU A 234 17.93 8.54 -14.54
CA LEU A 234 19.38 8.76 -14.66
C LEU A 234 19.81 10.22 -14.51
N PRO A 235 19.13 11.21 -15.13
CA PRO A 235 19.52 12.62 -14.95
C PRO A 235 19.42 13.11 -13.50
N LEU A 236 18.60 12.45 -12.66
CA LEU A 236 18.41 12.79 -11.26
C LEU A 236 19.41 12.04 -10.34
N ILE A 237 19.98 10.93 -10.82
CA ILE A 237 20.94 10.10 -10.10
C ILE A 237 22.30 10.82 -10.09
N GLY A 238 22.86 11.05 -8.89
CA GLY A 238 24.20 11.63 -8.73
C GLY A 238 24.36 13.09 -9.18
N SER A 239 23.27 13.80 -9.51
CA SER A 239 23.29 15.21 -9.90
C SER A 239 23.52 16.15 -8.72
N SER A 240 22.86 15.89 -7.60
CA SER A 240 23.01 16.60 -6.33
C SER A 240 22.64 15.68 -5.15
N THR A 241 23.10 16.04 -3.94
CA THR A 241 22.69 15.34 -2.71
C THR A 241 21.18 15.43 -2.47
N THR A 242 20.57 16.56 -2.81
CA THR A 242 19.14 16.82 -2.62
C THR A 242 18.29 15.96 -3.55
N SER A 243 18.61 15.94 -4.85
CA SER A 243 17.94 15.10 -5.85
C SER A 243 18.04 13.62 -5.49
N THR A 244 19.25 13.17 -5.11
CA THR A 244 19.47 11.79 -4.68
C THR A 244 18.67 11.45 -3.42
N ALA A 245 18.59 12.36 -2.45
CA ALA A 245 17.79 12.16 -1.24
C ALA A 245 16.29 12.03 -1.54
N PHE A 246 15.75 12.87 -2.44
CA PHE A 246 14.35 12.75 -2.89
C PHE A 246 14.10 11.44 -3.62
N LEU A 247 14.97 11.06 -4.56
CA LEU A 247 14.85 9.78 -5.28
C LEU A 247 14.84 8.59 -4.32
N VAL A 248 15.76 8.55 -3.35
CA VAL A 248 15.81 7.48 -2.34
C VAL A 248 14.57 7.52 -1.44
N GLY A 249 14.07 8.69 -1.07
CA GLY A 249 12.83 8.82 -0.30
C GLY A 249 11.61 8.27 -1.06
N ILE A 250 11.50 8.56 -2.35
CA ILE A 250 10.41 8.07 -3.21
C ILE A 250 10.53 6.56 -3.41
N THR A 251 11.64 6.13 -4.00
CA THR A 251 11.82 4.74 -4.48
C THR A 251 12.15 3.77 -3.35
N GLY A 252 12.79 4.24 -2.28
CA GLY A 252 13.21 3.43 -1.13
C GLY A 252 12.21 3.43 0.02
N VAL A 253 11.25 4.36 0.08
CA VAL A 253 10.29 4.42 1.20
C VAL A 253 8.85 4.47 0.73
N LEU A 254 8.47 5.51 -0.03
CA LEU A 254 7.06 5.76 -0.37
C LEU A 254 6.49 4.69 -1.33
N ALA A 255 7.23 4.37 -2.39
CA ALA A 255 6.82 3.34 -3.35
C ALA A 255 6.73 1.94 -2.70
N PRO A 256 7.76 1.44 -1.97
CA PRO A 256 7.65 0.15 -1.26
C PRO A 256 6.48 0.11 -0.28
N LEU A 257 6.25 1.18 0.50
CA LEU A 257 5.14 1.22 1.45
C LEU A 257 3.79 1.09 0.74
N LEU A 258 3.59 1.85 -0.33
CA LEU A 258 2.38 1.81 -1.14
C LEU A 258 2.19 0.44 -1.79
N GLU A 259 3.18 0.01 -2.56
CA GLU A 259 3.10 -1.17 -3.42
C GLU A 259 2.95 -2.44 -2.60
N GLU A 260 3.72 -2.61 -1.52
CA GLU A 260 3.55 -3.77 -0.65
C GLU A 260 2.20 -3.78 0.06
N THR A 261 1.66 -2.61 0.43
CA THR A 261 0.31 -2.53 1.00
C THR A 261 -0.75 -2.95 -0.01
N VAL A 262 -0.64 -2.53 -1.27
CA VAL A 262 -1.57 -2.87 -2.36
C VAL A 262 -1.45 -4.35 -2.74
N PHE A 263 -0.25 -4.81 -3.10
CA PHE A 263 -0.05 -6.12 -3.70
C PHE A 263 0.01 -7.25 -2.67
N ARG A 264 0.65 -7.04 -1.51
CA ARG A 264 0.82 -8.08 -0.48
C ARG A 264 -0.25 -7.93 0.59
N GLY A 265 -0.35 -6.73 1.15
CA GLY A 265 -1.26 -6.39 2.24
C GLY A 265 -2.73 -6.47 1.86
N PHE A 266 -3.09 -6.22 0.59
CA PHE A 266 -4.46 -6.30 0.13
C PHE A 266 -4.71 -7.40 -0.91
N LEU A 267 -4.12 -7.32 -2.11
CA LEU A 267 -4.46 -8.21 -3.23
C LEU A 267 -4.12 -9.68 -2.93
N MET A 268 -2.84 -9.99 -2.67
CA MET A 268 -2.37 -11.36 -2.39
C MET A 268 -3.13 -11.96 -1.21
N MET A 269 -3.18 -11.22 -0.09
CA MET A 269 -3.90 -11.61 1.12
C MET A 269 -5.36 -11.95 0.83
N SER A 270 -6.07 -11.09 0.09
CA SER A 270 -7.47 -11.29 -0.26
C SER A 270 -7.69 -12.54 -1.12
N LEU A 271 -6.81 -12.79 -2.09
CA LEU A 271 -6.91 -13.95 -2.97
C LEU A 271 -6.78 -15.28 -2.22
N THR A 272 -6.10 -15.31 -1.07
CA THR A 272 -5.95 -16.54 -0.28
C THR A 272 -7.27 -17.08 0.28
N LYS A 273 -8.34 -16.28 0.27
CA LYS A 273 -9.69 -16.75 0.60
C LYS A 273 -10.20 -17.81 -0.38
N TRP A 274 -9.82 -17.72 -1.66
CA TRP A 274 -10.32 -18.61 -2.71
C TRP A 274 -9.25 -19.56 -3.27
N PHE A 275 -7.97 -19.18 -3.21
CA PHE A 275 -6.88 -19.94 -3.81
C PHE A 275 -5.79 -20.31 -2.78
N PRO A 276 -4.99 -21.36 -3.04
CA PRO A 276 -3.82 -21.68 -2.21
C PRO A 276 -2.79 -20.55 -2.22
N THR A 277 -2.13 -20.31 -1.08
CA THR A 277 -1.18 -19.20 -0.90
C THR A 277 -0.08 -19.12 -1.98
N PRO A 278 0.57 -20.22 -2.41
CA PRO A 278 1.56 -20.14 -3.49
C PRO A 278 0.98 -19.61 -4.82
N VAL A 279 -0.27 -19.95 -5.15
CA VAL A 279 -0.93 -19.43 -6.36
C VAL A 279 -1.19 -17.93 -6.21
N CYS A 280 -1.62 -17.48 -5.03
CA CYS A 280 -1.82 -16.06 -4.76
C CYS A 280 -0.53 -15.25 -4.84
N VAL A 281 0.61 -15.83 -4.40
CA VAL A 281 1.94 -15.24 -4.55
C VAL A 281 2.27 -15.03 -6.02
N LEU A 282 2.10 -16.07 -6.85
CA LEU A 282 2.40 -15.98 -8.29
C LEU A 282 1.48 -14.98 -9.00
N VAL A 283 0.18 -14.99 -8.71
CA VAL A 283 -0.78 -14.05 -9.31
C VAL A 283 -0.47 -12.61 -8.91
N SER A 284 -0.23 -12.35 -7.61
CA SER A 284 0.12 -11.01 -7.15
C SER A 284 1.45 -10.53 -7.74
N ALA A 285 2.46 -11.40 -7.83
CA ALA A 285 3.74 -11.09 -8.48
C ALA A 285 3.59 -10.76 -9.97
N ALA A 286 2.73 -11.48 -10.70
CA ALA A 286 2.44 -11.19 -12.09
C ALA A 286 1.73 -9.84 -12.26
N VAL A 287 0.72 -9.56 -11.43
CA VAL A 287 0.00 -8.27 -11.47
C VAL A 287 0.95 -7.12 -11.11
N PHE A 288 1.82 -7.30 -10.11
CA PHE A 288 2.88 -6.35 -9.77
C PHE A 288 3.79 -6.05 -10.97
N ALA A 289 4.33 -7.08 -11.62
CA ALA A 289 5.21 -6.91 -12.78
C ALA A 289 4.50 -6.27 -13.97
N LEU A 290 3.24 -6.62 -14.24
CA LEU A 290 2.45 -6.00 -15.31
C LEU A 290 2.11 -4.54 -15.03
N ALA A 291 1.88 -4.17 -13.76
CA ALA A 291 1.58 -2.79 -13.37
C ALA A 291 2.74 -1.82 -13.63
N HIS A 292 3.97 -2.33 -13.79
CA HIS A 292 5.14 -1.53 -14.14
C HIS A 292 5.23 -1.19 -15.63
N LEU A 293 4.39 -1.80 -16.48
CA LEU A 293 4.30 -1.50 -17.93
C LEU A 293 5.65 -1.51 -18.67
N THR A 294 6.57 -2.37 -18.23
CA THR A 294 7.92 -2.52 -18.79
C THR A 294 8.17 -3.99 -19.17
N PRO A 295 7.68 -4.44 -20.35
CA PRO A 295 7.77 -5.84 -20.77
C PRO A 295 9.18 -6.42 -20.69
N GLY A 296 10.21 -5.65 -21.02
CA GLY A 296 11.61 -6.06 -20.94
C GLY A 296 12.10 -6.37 -19.52
N GLN A 297 11.47 -5.79 -18.48
CA GLN A 297 11.82 -6.00 -17.07
C GLN A 297 10.91 -7.03 -16.38
N PHE A 298 9.91 -7.57 -17.09
CA PHE A 298 8.91 -8.46 -16.51
C PHE A 298 9.51 -9.65 -15.75
N PRO A 299 10.49 -10.43 -16.29
CA PRO A 299 11.03 -11.58 -15.57
C PRO A 299 11.66 -11.20 -14.23
N GLN A 300 12.39 -10.09 -14.18
CA GLN A 300 13.08 -9.61 -12.98
C GLN A 300 12.08 -9.08 -11.95
N LEU A 301 11.10 -8.29 -12.39
CA LEU A 301 10.04 -7.78 -11.53
C LEU A 301 9.13 -8.90 -11.01
N PHE A 302 8.87 -9.91 -11.82
CA PHE A 302 8.11 -11.09 -11.42
C PHE A 302 8.85 -11.88 -10.33
N LEU A 303 10.16 -12.13 -10.50
CA LEU A 303 10.98 -12.84 -9.52
C LEU A 303 11.13 -12.08 -8.19
N LEU A 304 11.35 -10.76 -8.26
CA LEU A 304 11.27 -9.89 -7.08
C LEU A 304 9.88 -10.02 -6.44
N GLY A 305 8.85 -9.98 -7.28
CA GLY A 305 7.45 -10.09 -6.92
C GLY A 305 7.15 -11.34 -6.08
N VAL A 306 7.63 -12.49 -6.56
CA VAL A 306 7.52 -13.81 -5.93
C VAL A 306 8.26 -13.84 -4.59
N THR A 307 9.49 -13.32 -4.55
CA THR A 307 10.31 -13.28 -3.33
C THR A 307 9.63 -12.48 -2.23
N LEU A 308 9.12 -11.30 -2.56
CA LEU A 308 8.35 -10.45 -1.65
C LEU A 308 7.09 -11.17 -1.14
N GLY A 309 6.33 -11.80 -2.04
CA GLY A 309 5.11 -12.55 -1.66
C GLY A 309 5.39 -13.72 -0.71
N PHE A 310 6.41 -14.53 -0.98
CA PHE A 310 6.79 -15.63 -0.08
C PHE A 310 7.34 -15.14 1.26
N SER A 311 8.13 -14.06 1.26
CA SER A 311 8.62 -13.47 2.50
C SER A 311 7.46 -13.01 3.40
N TYR A 312 6.41 -12.44 2.81
CA TYR A 312 5.21 -12.03 3.53
C TYR A 312 4.37 -13.22 4.01
N ALA A 313 4.23 -14.26 3.19
CA ALA A 313 3.55 -15.50 3.58
C ALA A 313 4.23 -16.18 4.77
N GLN A 314 5.57 -16.17 4.81
CA GLN A 314 6.35 -16.73 5.90
C GLN A 314 6.25 -15.90 7.20
N THR A 315 6.37 -14.57 7.11
CA THR A 315 6.47 -13.71 8.31
C THR A 315 5.15 -13.19 8.82
N ARG A 316 4.11 -13.13 7.96
CA ARG A 316 2.84 -12.45 8.23
C ARG A 316 3.03 -10.99 8.69
N ASN A 317 4.06 -10.33 8.17
CA ASN A 317 4.44 -8.98 8.57
C ASN A 317 4.86 -8.16 7.35
N LEU A 318 4.17 -7.04 7.09
CA LEU A 318 4.42 -6.20 5.91
C LEU A 318 5.79 -5.53 5.95
N LEU A 319 6.40 -5.37 7.14
CA LEU A 319 7.76 -4.83 7.25
C LEU A 319 8.77 -5.69 6.49
N THR A 320 8.58 -7.02 6.41
CA THR A 320 9.50 -7.90 5.67
C THR A 320 9.59 -7.57 4.19
N PRO A 321 8.49 -7.67 3.40
CA PRO A 321 8.56 -7.33 1.99
C PRO A 321 8.87 -5.84 1.76
N ILE A 322 8.37 -4.92 2.60
CA ILE A 322 8.70 -3.48 2.47
C ILE A 322 10.20 -3.27 2.58
N THR A 323 10.85 -3.94 3.54
CA THR A 323 12.30 -3.85 3.73
C THR A 323 13.05 -4.41 2.53
N ILE A 324 12.70 -5.61 2.04
CA ILE A 324 13.35 -6.21 0.86
C ILE A 324 13.23 -5.27 -0.34
N HIS A 325 12.03 -4.75 -0.60
CA HIS A 325 11.75 -3.88 -1.73
C HIS A 325 12.49 -2.54 -1.61
N ALA A 326 12.47 -1.91 -0.43
CA ALA A 326 13.22 -0.70 -0.12
C ALA A 326 14.73 -0.85 -0.37
N PHE A 327 15.32 -1.95 0.10
CA PHE A 327 16.74 -2.23 -0.09
C PHE A 327 17.07 -2.53 -1.55
N TRP A 328 16.19 -3.23 -2.28
CA TRP A 328 16.37 -3.45 -3.71
C TRP A 328 16.41 -2.13 -4.48
N ASN A 329 15.39 -1.29 -4.31
CA ASN A 329 15.28 -0.01 -5.03
C ASN A 329 16.41 0.94 -4.67
N SER A 330 16.65 1.15 -3.36
CA SER A 330 17.71 2.04 -2.89
C SER A 330 19.09 1.51 -3.29
N GLY A 331 19.31 0.19 -3.24
CA GLY A 331 20.56 -0.45 -3.62
C GLY A 331 20.91 -0.20 -5.08
N VAL A 332 19.93 -0.30 -5.99
CA VAL A 332 20.12 0.03 -7.42
C VAL A 332 20.50 1.51 -7.58
N ILE A 333 19.75 2.44 -6.98
CA ILE A 333 20.03 3.88 -7.09
C ILE A 333 21.41 4.25 -6.54
N LEU A 334 21.77 3.73 -5.36
CA LEU A 334 23.05 4.00 -4.72
C LEU A 334 24.22 3.39 -5.49
N LEU A 335 24.06 2.19 -6.05
CA LEU A 335 25.08 1.57 -6.90
C LEU A 335 25.32 2.39 -8.17
N LEU A 336 24.25 2.82 -8.86
CA LEU A 336 24.38 3.66 -10.05
C LEU A 336 25.00 5.01 -9.72
N THR A 337 24.60 5.63 -8.61
CA THR A 337 25.21 6.87 -8.10
C THR A 337 26.71 6.69 -7.85
N PHE A 338 27.09 5.59 -7.20
CA PHE A 338 28.49 5.28 -6.92
C PHE A 338 29.31 5.10 -8.21
N LEU A 339 28.81 4.32 -9.19
CA LEU A 339 29.48 4.13 -10.47
C LEU A 339 29.65 5.45 -11.24
N GLN A 340 28.63 6.29 -11.23
CA GLN A 340 28.69 7.61 -11.86
C GLN A 340 29.72 8.52 -11.19
N LEU A 341 29.82 8.50 -9.86
CA LEU A 341 30.86 9.22 -9.11
C LEU A 341 32.28 8.70 -9.40
N GLN A 342 32.42 7.45 -9.84
CA GLN A 342 33.69 6.89 -10.31
C GLN A 342 34.01 7.26 -11.77
N GLY A 343 33.11 7.97 -12.47
CA GLY A 343 33.31 8.41 -13.85
C GLY A 343 32.86 7.43 -14.92
N TYR A 344 32.10 6.38 -14.57
CA TYR A 344 31.49 5.50 -15.57
C TYR A 344 30.31 6.19 -16.25
N ASP A 345 30.19 6.04 -17.57
CA ASP A 345 28.97 6.42 -18.29
C ASP A 345 27.89 5.34 -18.08
N ILE A 346 26.90 5.68 -17.25
CA ILE A 346 25.81 4.75 -16.91
C ILE A 346 24.93 4.45 -18.13
N LYS A 347 24.82 5.36 -19.10
CA LYS A 347 24.03 5.11 -20.32
C LYS A 347 24.68 4.04 -21.19
N GLU A 348 26.00 4.12 -21.33
CA GLU A 348 26.80 3.11 -22.02
C GLU A 348 26.72 1.76 -21.29
N LEU A 349 26.83 1.75 -19.96
CA LEU A 349 26.69 0.54 -19.14
C LEU A 349 25.30 -0.12 -19.22
N LEU A 350 24.26 0.68 -19.40
CA LEU A 350 22.88 0.21 -19.50
C LEU A 350 22.47 -0.12 -20.95
N GLY A 351 23.34 0.12 -21.93
CA GLY A 351 23.02 -0.09 -23.35
C GLY A 351 22.02 0.92 -23.92
N ALA A 352 21.80 2.04 -23.24
CA ALA A 352 20.90 3.11 -23.66
C ALA A 352 21.68 4.14 -24.49
N SER A 353 21.90 3.87 -25.77
CA SER A 353 22.58 4.77 -26.70
C SER A 353 21.69 5.90 -27.21
#